data_AF-A0A7J4ECR3-F1
#
_entry.id   AF-A0A7J4ECR3-F1
#
_cell.length_a   1.000
_cell.length_b   1.000
_cell.length_c   1.000
_cell.angle_alpha   90.00
_cell.angle_beta   90.00
_cell.angle_gamma   90.00
#
_symmetry.space_group_name_H-M   'P 1'
#
loop_
_entity.id
_entity.type
_entity.pdbx_description
1 polymer ?
#
loop_
_entity_poly.entity_id
_entity_poly.type
_entity_poly.pdbx_seq_one_letter_code
_entity_poly.pdbx_strand_id
1 'polypeptide(L)' 'MEKACRDCHRIVESGKAVCICGSNSISSDWSGYVAIIDAEESVIAKKLDIKKEGRYALKVR' A
#
# COMPACT_ATOMS: atom_id res chain seq x y z
N MET A 1 14.15 5.74 0.62
CA MET A 1 12.93 6.48 0.23
C MET A 1 11.81 5.47 0.06
N GLU A 2 10.64 5.72 0.65
CA GLU A 2 9.50 4.80 0.58
C GLU A 2 8.88 4.83 -0.82
N LYS A 3 8.58 3.65 -1.35
CA LYS A 3 7.90 3.47 -2.65
C LYS A 3 6.53 2.85 -2.40
N ALA A 4 5.60 3.05 -3.32
CA ALA A 4 4.31 2.39 -3.31
C ALA A 4 4.15 1.51 -4.55
N CYS A 5 3.48 0.37 -4.41
CA CYS A 5 3.14 -0.48 -5.53
C CYS A 5 1.98 0.13 -6.34
N ARG A 6 2.07 0.16 -7.67
CA ARG A 6 1.01 0.66 -8.53
C ARG A 6 -0.20 -0.29 -8.58
N ASP A 7 -0.01 -1.58 -8.37
CA ASP A 7 -1.08 -2.59 -8.49
C ASP A 7 -1.92 -2.72 -7.22
N CYS A 8 -1.30 -2.68 -6.04
CA CYS A 8 -1.99 -2.89 -4.76
C CYS A 8 -1.86 -1.73 -3.77
N HIS A 9 -1.20 -0.64 -4.18
CA HIS A 9 -0.98 0.58 -3.40
C HIS A 9 -0.22 0.42 -2.08
N ARG A 10 0.24 -0.79 -1.74
CA ARG A 10 0.99 -1.02 -0.51
C ARG A 10 2.34 -0.29 -0.55
N ILE A 11 2.71 0.31 0.58
CA ILE A 11 4.04 0.89 0.78
C ILE A 11 5.06 -0.26 0.86
N VAL A 12 6.07 -0.16 0.01
CA VAL A 12 7.16 -1.12 -0.14
C VAL A 12 8.34 -0.64 0.70
N GLU A 13 8.91 -1.55 1.50
CA GLU A 13 10.06 -1.26 2.35
C GLU A 13 11.27 -0.81 1.52
N SER A 14 12.09 0.07 2.10
CA SER A 14 13.31 0.54 1.43
C SER A 14 14.23 -0.66 1.12
N GLY A 15 14.75 -0.69 -0.10
CA GLY A 15 15.63 -1.76 -0.59
C GLY A 15 14.92 -2.92 -1.28
N LYS A 16 13.58 -3.03 -1.20
CA LYS A 16 12.84 -4.06 -1.95
C LYS A 16 12.47 -3.58 -3.36
N ALA A 17 12.77 -4.42 -4.35
CA ALA A 17 12.41 -4.19 -5.75
C ALA A 17 11.01 -4.73 -6.12
N VAL A 18 10.47 -5.64 -5.31
CA VAL A 18 9.21 -6.34 -5.54
C VAL A 18 8.30 -6.14 -4.33
N CYS A 19 7.04 -5.81 -4.59
CA CYS A 19 6.01 -5.70 -3.57
C CYS A 19 5.58 -7.10 -3.10
N ILE A 20 5.00 -7.20 -1.91
CA ILE A 20 4.50 -8.45 -1.33
C ILE A 20 3.38 -9.09 -2.18
N CYS A 21 2.69 -8.33 -3.03
CA CYS A 21 1.73 -8.89 -3.99
C CYS A 21 2.38 -9.55 -5.22
N GLY A 22 3.71 -9.49 -5.36
CA GLY A 22 4.47 -10.04 -6.50
C GLY A 22 4.76 -9.03 -7.61
N SER A 23 4.15 -7.85 -7.60
CA SER A 23 4.42 -6.81 -8.59
C SER A 23 5.78 -6.14 -8.39
N ASN A 24 6.51 -5.89 -9.48
CA ASN A 24 7.70 -5.04 -9.52
C ASN A 24 7.39 -3.60 -9.96
N SER A 25 6.11 -3.28 -10.22
CA SER A 25 5.65 -1.95 -10.60
C SER A 25 5.52 -1.07 -9.36
N ILE A 26 6.65 -0.48 -8.95
CA ILE A 26 6.76 0.36 -7.77
C ILE A 26 7.14 1.80 -8.16
N SER A 27 6.60 2.78 -7.43
CA SER A 27 6.83 4.22 -7.66
C SER A 27 7.25 4.94 -6.40
N SER A 28 8.16 5.90 -6.53
CA SER A 28 8.40 6.91 -5.49
C SER A 28 7.41 8.08 -5.56
N ASP A 29 6.67 8.24 -6.68
CA ASP A 29 5.62 9.25 -6.78
C ASP A 29 4.29 8.66 -6.33
N TRP A 30 3.90 9.00 -5.11
CA TRP A 30 2.62 8.62 -4.52
C TRP A 30 2.20 9.66 -3.48
N SER A 31 0.93 9.68 -3.12
CA SER A 31 0.38 10.64 -2.18
C SER A 31 -0.79 10.06 -1.36
N GLY A 32 -0.97 10.61 -0.17
CA GLY A 32 -1.94 10.12 0.83
C GLY A 32 -1.45 8.83 1.48
N TYR A 33 -1.58 8.73 2.80
CA TYR A 33 -1.07 7.62 3.58
C TYR A 33 -2.17 7.06 4.48
N VAL A 34 -2.32 5.75 4.50
CA VAL A 34 -3.21 5.05 5.42
C VAL A 34 -2.51 3.84 6.01
N ALA A 35 -2.60 3.70 7.33
CA ALA A 35 -2.17 2.51 8.05
C ALA A 35 -3.41 1.75 8.51
N ILE A 36 -3.56 0.51 8.04
CA ILE A 36 -4.61 -0.40 8.47
C ILE A 36 -3.99 -1.34 9.50
N ILE A 37 -4.43 -1.21 10.76
CA ILE A 37 -3.95 -2.02 11.89
C ILE A 37 -4.76 -3.30 12.01
N ASP A 38 -6.08 -3.22 11.87
CA ASP A 38 -7.00 -4.35 11.82
C ASP A 38 -7.88 -4.17 10.57
N ALA A 39 -7.75 -5.07 9.61
CA ALA A 39 -8.50 -4.97 8.35
C ALA A 39 -9.96 -5.43 8.50
N GLU A 40 -10.26 -6.30 9.47
CA GLU A 40 -11.58 -6.88 9.67
C GLU A 40 -12.52 -5.88 10.36
N GLU A 41 -12.00 -5.14 11.34
CA GLU A 41 -12.79 -4.17 12.12
C GLU A 41 -12.73 -2.74 11.55
N SER A 42 -11.75 -2.42 10.70
CA SER A 42 -11.60 -1.06 10.17
C SER A 42 -12.64 -0.70 9.11
N VAL A 43 -13.50 0.28 9.45
CA VAL A 43 -14.43 0.92 8.50
C VAL A 43 -13.68 1.56 7.32
N ILE A 44 -12.48 2.10 7.56
CA ILE A 44 -11.64 2.67 6.51
C ILE A 44 -11.14 1.57 5.57
N ALA A 45 -10.69 0.43 6.11
CA ALA A 45 -10.25 -0.70 5.30
C ALA A 45 -11.38 -1.22 4.39
N LYS A 46 -12.59 -1.38 4.94
CA LYS A 46 -13.79 -1.77 4.20
C LYS A 46 -14.13 -0.79 3.07
N LYS A 47 -14.07 0.52 3.34
CA LYS A 47 -14.31 1.57 2.32
C LYS A 47 -13.27 1.58 1.20
N LEU A 48 -12.03 1.19 1.51
CA LEU A 48 -10.92 1.15 0.55
C LEU A 48 -10.71 -0.23 -0.08
N ASP A 49 -11.57 -1.21 0.19
CA ASP A 49 -11.43 -2.63 -0.18
C ASP A 49 -10.08 -3.26 0.23
N ILE A 50 -9.51 -2.82 1.36
CA ILE A 50 -8.26 -3.35 1.89
C ILE A 50 -8.56 -4.54 2.81
N LYS A 51 -8.03 -5.71 2.45
CA LYS A 51 -8.25 -6.98 3.18
C LYS A 51 -7.08 -7.43 4.04
N LYS A 52 -5.97 -6.69 4.04
CA LYS A 52 -4.74 -7.05 4.75
C LYS A 52 -4.18 -5.85 5.49
N GLU A 53 -3.71 -6.09 6.71
CA GLU A 53 -3.09 -5.07 7.56
C GLU A 53 -1.79 -4.58 6.93
N GLY A 54 -1.49 -3.29 7.11
CA GLY A 54 -0.28 -2.69 6.58
C GLY A 54 -0.45 -1.24 6.19
N ARG A 55 0.56 -0.73 5.49
CA ARG A 55 0.67 0.67 5.08
C ARG A 55 0.40 0.80 3.59
N TYR A 56 -0.45 1.74 3.20
CA TYR A 56 -0.87 1.94 1.83
C TYR A 56 -0.82 3.42 1.44
N ALA A 57 -0.50 3.67 0.18
CA ALA A 57 -0.72 4.95 -0.48
C ALA A 57 -2.18 5.06 -0.93
N LEU A 58 -2.75 6.26 -0.94
CA LEU A 58 -4.09 6.47 -1.52
C LEU A 58 -4.04 6.67 -3.03
N LYS A 59 -2.94 7.22 -3.55
CA LYS A 59 -2.71 7.45 -4.97
C LYS A 59 -1.25 7.18 -5.32
N VAL A 60 -1.01 6.45 -6.40
CA VAL A 60 0.33 6.14 -6.93
C VAL A 60 0.39 6.59 -8.40
N ARG A 61 1.47 7.25 -8.83
CA ARG A 61 1.70 7.64 -10.23
C ARG A 61 2.85 6.85 -10.82
#